data_AF-A0A1C5L490-F1
#
_entry.id   AF-A0A1C5L490-F1
#
_cell.length_a   1.000
_cell.length_b   1.000
_cell.length_c   1.000
_cell.angle_alpha   90.00
_cell.angle_beta   90.00
_cell.angle_gamma   90.00
#
_symmetry.space_group_name_H-M   'P 1'
#
loop_
_entity.id
_entity.type
_entity.pdbx_description
1 polymer ?
#
loop_
_entity_poly.entity_id
_entity_poly.type
_entity_poly.pdbx_seq_one_letter_code
_entity_poly.pdbx_strand_id
1 'polypeptide(L)'
;MLIKILAKASVNAAVPEKFPVIVREGVNEQGEKLRFYLNYSWEEQRVEVADDFEVVLGNGDSTKHEIYLSAWDVCIIKFEK
;
A
#
# COMPACT_ATOMS: atom_id res chain seq x y z
N MET A 1 14.94 10.12 -12.38
CA MET A 1 16.20 9.35 -12.47
C MET A 1 16.10 8.02 -11.72
N LEU A 2 15.60 8.01 -10.49
CA LEU A 2 15.42 6.81 -9.66
C LEU A 2 14.58 5.69 -10.31
N ILE A 3 13.35 5.98 -10.77
CA ILE A 3 12.45 4.98 -11.38
C ILE A 3 13.13 4.25 -12.56
N LYS A 4 13.90 4.97 -13.38
CA LYS A 4 14.63 4.40 -14.52
C LYS A 4 15.75 3.44 -14.07
N ILE A 5 16.38 3.70 -12.92
CA ILE A 5 17.43 2.83 -12.36
C ILE A 5 16.81 1.56 -11.80
N LEU A 6 15.70 1.67 -11.06
CA LEU A 6 14.98 0.52 -10.52
C LEU A 6 14.46 -0.40 -11.62
N ALA A 7 13.83 0.17 -12.66
CA ALA A 7 13.36 -0.59 -13.81
C ALA A 7 14.50 -1.33 -14.54
N LYS A 8 15.67 -0.71 -14.69
CA LYS A 8 16.86 -1.36 -15.27
C LYS A 8 17.38 -2.53 -14.44
N ALA A 9 17.16 -2.51 -13.13
CA ALA A 9 17.52 -3.60 -12.22
C ALA A 9 16.40 -4.66 -12.09
N SER A 10 15.36 -4.61 -12.93
CA SER A 10 14.17 -5.45 -12.83
C SER A 10 13.44 -5.33 -11.48
N VAL A 11 13.66 -4.23 -10.76
CA VAL A 11 12.93 -3.89 -9.55
C VAL A 11 11.68 -3.14 -9.97
N ASN A 12 10.55 -3.85 -9.94
CA ASN A 12 9.25 -3.24 -10.14
C ASN A 12 8.70 -2.85 -8.77
N ALA A 13 8.69 -1.55 -8.46
CA ALA A 13 7.97 -1.07 -7.28
C ALA A 13 6.48 -1.32 -7.55
N ALA A 14 5.90 -2.32 -6.88
CA ALA A 14 4.53 -2.77 -7.13
C ALA A 14 3.50 -1.65 -6.92
N VAL A 15 3.81 -0.70 -6.03
CA VAL A 15 3.00 0.49 -5.79
C VAL A 15 3.91 1.72 -5.83
N PRO A 16 3.57 2.76 -6.60
CA PRO A 16 4.31 4.01 -6.55
C PRO A 16 4.15 4.66 -5.17
N GLU A 17 5.21 4.66 -4.37
CA GLU A 17 5.26 5.44 -3.12
C GLU A 17 5.00 6.92 -3.44
N LYS A 18 3.97 7.50 -2.81
CA LYS A 18 3.61 8.91 -2.97
C LYS A 18 3.38 9.54 -1.59
N PHE A 19 4.33 10.36 -1.16
CA PHE A 19 4.16 11.20 0.03
C PHE A 19 2.86 12.03 -0.11
N PRO A 20 2.02 12.12 0.94
CA PRO A 20 2.31 11.76 2.33
C PRO A 20 2.06 10.29 2.71
N VAL A 21 1.60 9.44 1.79
CA VAL A 21 1.37 8.03 2.07
C VAL A 21 2.61 7.20 1.76
N ILE A 22 3.18 6.59 2.80
CA ILE A 22 4.29 5.64 2.64
C ILE A 22 3.70 4.25 2.55
N VAL A 23 4.16 3.49 1.55
CA VAL A 23 3.76 2.09 1.35
C VAL A 23 4.93 1.20 1.70
N ARG A 24 4.66 0.15 2.48
CA ARG A 24 5.63 -0.91 2.81
C ARG A 24 5.01 -2.27 2.54
N GLU A 25 5.81 -3.20 2.07
CA GLU A 25 5.38 -4.59 1.86
C GLU A 25 6.21 -5.52 2.74
N GLY A 26 5.59 -6.62 3.17
CA GLY A 26 6.24 -7.66 3.96
C GLY A 26 5.56 -9.01 3.76
N VAL A 27 6.20 -10.06 4.26
CA VAL A 27 5.65 -11.42 4.31
C VAL A 27 5.66 -11.87 5.76
N ASN A 28 4.52 -12.34 6.27
CA ASN A 28 4.42 -12.83 7.65
C ASN A 28 4.92 -14.29 7.77
N GLU A 29 4.92 -14.84 8.98
CA GLU A 29 5.39 -16.21 9.25
C GLU A 29 4.57 -17.30 8.52
N GLN A 30 3.33 -16.97 8.14
CA GLN A 30 2.43 -17.85 7.39
C GLN A 30 2.68 -17.78 5.87
N GLY A 31 3.60 -16.93 5.41
CA GLY A 31 3.89 -16.72 3.98
C GLY A 31 2.93 -15.77 3.27
N GLU A 32 2.05 -15.09 4.01
CA GLU A 32 1.08 -14.15 3.45
C GLU A 32 1.73 -12.81 3.14
N LYS A 33 1.41 -12.25 1.98
CA LYS A 33 1.89 -10.93 1.58
C LYS A 33 1.02 -9.86 2.20
N LEU A 34 1.65 -8.94 2.91
CA LEU A 34 1.01 -7.82 3.57
C LEU A 34 1.54 -6.52 2.99
N ARG A 35 0.65 -5.53 2.86
CA ARG A 35 1.00 -4.17 2.48
C ARG A 35 0.45 -3.20 3.51
N PHE A 36 1.32 -2.31 3.97
CA PHE A 36 1.07 -1.29 4.96
C PHE A 36 0.99 0.06 4.27
N TYR A 37 -0.11 0.76 4.48
CA TYR A 37 -0.33 2.13 4.02
C TYR A 37 -0.33 3.05 5.23
N LEU A 38 0.62 3.97 5.27
CA LEU A 38 0.88 4.85 6.42
C LEU A 38 0.71 6.30 6.00
N ASN A 39 -0.28 7.00 6.54
CA ASN A 39 -0.50 8.40 6.25
C ASN A 39 0.35 9.29 7.17
N TYR A 40 1.42 9.88 6.65
CA TYR A 40 2.27 10.83 7.40
C TYR A 40 1.84 12.28 7.19
N SER A 41 0.53 12.56 7.31
CA SER A 41 -0.01 13.91 7.22
C SER A 41 -1.20 14.15 8.15
N TRP A 42 -1.53 15.43 8.30
CA TRP A 42 -2.72 15.91 9.02
C TRP A 42 -4.00 15.89 8.14
N GLU A 43 -3.90 15.45 6.89
CA GLU A 43 -5.01 15.44 5.92
C GLU A 43 -5.47 14.00 5.68
N GLU A 44 -6.74 13.81 5.36
CA GLU A 44 -7.23 12.52 4.88
C GLU A 44 -6.61 12.19 3.52
N GLN A 45 -6.22 10.94 3.33
CA GLN A 45 -5.66 10.43 2.08
C GLN A 45 -6.51 9.28 1.56
N ARG A 46 -6.68 9.24 0.24
CA ARG A 46 -7.33 8.13 -0.46
C ARG A 46 -6.33 7.49 -1.41
N VAL A 47 -6.25 6.16 -1.37
CA VAL A 47 -5.31 5.39 -2.18
C VAL A 47 -6.08 4.33 -2.97
N GLU A 48 -5.87 4.33 -4.29
CA GLU A 48 -6.35 3.26 -5.17
C GLU A 48 -5.37 2.09 -5.12
N VAL A 49 -5.90 0.87 -5.04
CA VAL A 49 -5.15 -0.39 -4.97
C VAL A 49 -5.39 -1.15 -6.27
N ALA A 50 -4.35 -1.64 -6.93
CA ALA A 50 -4.53 -2.40 -8.18
C ALA A 50 -4.87 -3.87 -7.96
N ASP A 51 -4.46 -4.43 -6.82
CA ASP A 51 -4.60 -5.85 -6.50
C ASP A 51 -5.93 -6.10 -5.76
N ASP A 52 -6.51 -7.29 -5.95
CA ASP A 52 -7.55 -7.76 -5.04
C ASP A 52 -6.94 -7.96 -3.64
N PHE A 53 -7.66 -7.50 -2.62
CA PHE A 53 -7.14 -7.50 -1.26
C PHE A 53 -8.21 -7.76 -0.19
N GLU A 54 -7.73 -8.22 0.96
CA GLU A 54 -8.47 -8.34 2.20
C GLU A 54 -7.94 -7.33 3.22
N VAL A 55 -8.83 -6.63 3.91
CA VAL A 55 -8.43 -5.70 4.97
C VAL A 55 -8.12 -6.48 6.24
N VAL A 56 -6.88 -6.36 6.70
CA VAL A 56 -6.44 -6.89 7.99
C VAL A 56 -6.72 -5.87 9.10
N LEU A 57 -6.48 -4.59 8.81
CA LEU A 57 -6.70 -3.48 9.73
C LEU A 57 -6.93 -2.17 8.99
N GLY A 58 -7.78 -1.31 9.54
CA GLY A 58 -8.05 0.03 9.01
C GLY A 58 -9.27 0.08 8.10
N ASN A 59 -9.32 1.10 7.24
CA ASN A 59 -10.47 1.37 6.38
C ASN A 59 -10.11 1.14 4.91
N GLY A 60 -10.40 -0.05 4.41
CA GLY A 60 -10.31 -0.40 3.00
C GLY A 60 -11.64 -0.92 2.46
N ASP A 61 -11.96 -0.54 1.24
CA ASP A 61 -13.09 -1.04 0.47
C ASP A 61 -12.53 -1.90 -0.68
N SER A 62 -12.47 -3.22 -0.46
CA SER A 62 -11.97 -4.16 -1.47
C SER A 62 -12.86 -4.26 -2.70
N THR A 63 -14.14 -3.84 -2.61
CA THR A 63 -15.06 -3.85 -3.75
C THR A 63 -14.84 -2.68 -4.69
N LYS A 64 -14.35 -1.55 -4.15
CA LYS A 64 -13.97 -0.36 -4.91
C LYS A 64 -12.47 -0.25 -5.15
N HIS A 65 -11.70 -1.19 -4.61
CA HIS A 65 -10.25 -1.21 -4.63
C HIS A 65 -9.61 0.06 -4.06
N GLU A 66 -10.11 0.52 -2.90
CA GLU A 66 -9.72 1.79 -2.31
C GLU A 66 -9.40 1.67 -0.82
N ILE A 67 -8.46 2.49 -0.36
CA ILE A 67 -8.10 2.64 1.04
C ILE A 67 -8.31 4.10 1.44
N TYR A 68 -8.93 4.29 2.60
CA TYR A 68 -9.20 5.57 3.22
C TYR A 68 -8.36 5.70 4.48
N LEU A 69 -7.52 6.72 4.55
CA LEU A 69 -6.63 6.97 5.69
C LEU A 69 -6.95 8.34 6.27
N SER A 70 -7.46 8.35 7.49
CA SER A 70 -7.55 9.60 8.26
C SER A 70 -6.16 10.19 8.55
N ALA A 71 -6.11 11.41 9.09
CA ALA A 71 -4.87 12.01 9.56
C ALA A 71 -4.10 11.05 10.49
N TRP A 72 -2.83 10.78 10.18
CA TRP A 72 -1.95 9.86 10.91
C TRP A 72 -2.39 8.38 10.97
N ASP A 73 -3.34 7.99 10.13
CA ASP A 73 -3.93 6.65 10.14
C ASP A 73 -3.07 5.61 9.39
N VAL A 74 -3.40 4.34 9.63
CA VAL A 74 -2.77 3.18 9.00
C VAL A 74 -3.81 2.19 8.50
N CYS A 75 -3.57 1.64 7.31
CA CYS A 75 -4.32 0.51 6.78
C CYS A 75 -3.36 -0.62 6.41
N ILE A 76 -3.72 -1.84 6.79
CA ILE A 76 -2.96 -3.04 6.48
C ILE A 76 -3.87 -3.96 5.68
N ILE A 77 -3.40 -4.33 4.50
CA ILE A 77 -4.11 -5.25 3.63
C ILE A 77 -3.26 -6.51 3.39
N LYS A 78 -3.95 -7.61 3.18
CA LYS A 78 -3.39 -8.82 2.58
C LYS A 78 -3.76 -8.83 1.11
N PHE A 79 -2.83 -9.19 0.24
CA PHE A 79 -3.08 -9.25 -1.20
C PHE A 79 -2.48 -10.52 -1.80
N GLU A 80 -3.11 -11.01 -2.86
CA GLU A 80 -2.59 -12.11 -3.68
C GLU A 80 -2.03 -11.50 -4.98
N LYS A 81 -0.92 -12.06 -5.47
CA LYS A 81 -0.21 -11.54 -6.66
C LYS A 81 -0.31 -12.55 -7.78
#